data_AF-A0A8S4RT08-F1
#
_entry.id   AF-A0A8S4RT08-F1
#
_cell.length_a   1.000
_cell.length_b   1.000
_cell.length_c   1.000
_cell.angle_alpha   90.00
_cell.angle_beta   90.00
_cell.angle_gamma   90.00
#
_symmetry.space_group_name_H-M   'P 1'
#
loop_
_entity.id
_entity.type
_entity.pdbx_description
1 polymer ?
#
loop_
_entity_poly.entity_id
_entity_poly.type
_entity_poly.pdbx_seq_one_letter_code
_entity_poly.pdbx_strand_id
1 'polypeptide(L)'
;MNKLPNTRGIMPKFTQKELIPEILLKTICCSCETGCNSLKCGCRKHGLKCTNLCSNCHGSENCSNIEKETYEEVNDSEDIVDEEPTQSGSNVGEEEGDNHEDFEDLLESEMFDESNDEEMPSKRQKLMDK
;
A
#
# COMPACT_ATOMS: atom_id res chain seq x y z
N MET A 1 39.56 -18.22 34.31
CA MET A 1 39.15 -18.88 33.06
C MET A 1 37.82 -18.25 32.64
N ASN A 2 37.87 -17.26 31.76
CA ASN A 2 36.68 -16.52 31.37
C ASN A 2 36.09 -17.22 30.13
N LYS A 3 34.96 -17.91 30.30
CA LYS A 3 34.22 -18.51 29.20
C LYS A 3 33.62 -17.39 28.35
N LEU A 4 34.04 -17.28 27.09
CA LEU A 4 33.35 -16.46 26.10
C LEU A 4 31.95 -17.03 25.86
N PRO A 5 30.88 -16.21 25.90
CA PRO A 5 29.53 -16.67 25.62
C PRO A 5 29.42 -17.12 24.16
N ASN A 6 28.75 -18.26 23.98
CA ASN A 6 28.51 -18.98 22.73
C ASN A 6 28.15 -18.04 21.55
N THR A 7 29.04 -17.95 20.56
CA THR A 7 29.04 -16.98 19.46
C THR A 7 28.26 -17.43 18.21
N ARG A 8 27.14 -18.15 18.35
CA ARG A 8 26.33 -18.58 17.19
C ARG A 8 25.25 -17.58 16.79
N GLY A 9 25.55 -16.29 16.85
CA GLY A 9 24.66 -15.22 16.39
C GLY A 9 24.93 -14.86 14.94
N ILE A 10 23.87 -14.71 14.14
CA ILE A 10 23.99 -14.18 12.77
C ILE A 10 24.22 -12.67 12.89
N MET A 11 25.31 -12.17 12.33
CA MET A 11 25.61 -10.73 12.34
C MET A 11 24.97 -10.06 11.11
N PRO A 12 24.24 -8.95 11.27
CA PRO A 12 23.75 -8.18 10.13
C PRO A 12 24.90 -7.75 9.23
N LYS A 13 24.73 -7.92 7.92
CA LYS A 13 25.68 -7.44 6.92
C LYS A 13 25.16 -6.18 6.27
N PHE A 14 25.86 -5.07 6.47
CA PHE A 14 25.53 -3.81 5.83
C PHE A 14 25.95 -3.80 4.36
N THR A 15 25.21 -3.06 3.54
CA THR A 15 25.49 -2.87 2.12
C THR A 15 25.77 -1.40 1.82
N GLN A 16 26.72 -1.16 0.91
CA GLN A 16 26.97 0.15 0.31
C GLN A 16 26.32 0.27 -1.07
N LYS A 17 25.68 -0.80 -1.56
CA LYS A 17 24.94 -0.75 -2.83
C LYS A 17 23.73 0.15 -2.66
N GLU A 18 23.38 0.85 -3.73
CA GLU A 18 22.13 1.58 -3.79
C GLU A 18 20.96 0.63 -3.57
N LEU A 19 20.00 1.09 -2.76
CA LEU A 19 18.80 0.32 -2.43
C LEU A 19 17.86 0.23 -3.62
N ILE A 20 17.87 1.25 -4.49
CA ILE A 20 16.98 1.39 -5.63
C ILE A 20 17.83 1.74 -6.86
N PRO A 21 17.74 0.97 -7.97
CA PRO A 21 18.43 1.32 -9.21
C PRO A 21 18.01 2.70 -9.74
N GLU A 22 18.99 3.50 -10.19
CA GLU A 22 18.72 4.84 -10.74
C GLU A 22 17.64 4.88 -11.83
N ILE A 23 17.58 3.86 -12.69
CA ILE A 23 16.61 3.81 -13.78
C ILE A 23 15.18 3.79 -13.24
N LEU A 24 14.95 3.06 -12.15
CA LEU A 24 13.65 2.98 -11.51
C LEU A 24 13.29 4.32 -10.88
N LEU A 25 14.25 4.96 -10.19
CA LEU A 25 14.07 6.31 -9.63
C LEU A 25 13.68 7.32 -10.72
N LYS A 26 14.35 7.29 -11.88
CA LYS A 26 14.02 8.19 -13.01
C LYS A 26 12.65 7.90 -13.62
N THR A 27 12.14 6.67 -13.54
CA THR A 27 10.80 6.32 -14.01
C THR A 27 9.71 6.77 -13.04
N ILE A 28 9.92 6.61 -11.73
CA ILE A 28 8.89 6.88 -10.72
C ILE A 28 8.90 8.32 -10.20
N CYS A 29 9.99 9.07 -10.39
CA CYS A 29 10.14 10.44 -9.91
C CYS A 29 10.14 11.45 -11.07
N CYS A 30 9.29 12.49 -10.98
CA CYS A 30 9.31 13.58 -11.95
C CYS A 30 10.33 14.66 -11.58
N SER A 31 10.81 15.37 -12.60
CA SER A 31 11.66 16.56 -12.49
C SER A 31 10.90 17.84 -12.85
N CYS A 32 9.60 17.91 -12.58
CA CYS A 32 8.77 19.06 -12.93
C CYS A 32 9.21 20.31 -12.15
N GLU A 33 9.17 21.49 -12.76
CA GLU A 33 9.54 22.77 -12.12
C GLU A 33 8.32 23.67 -11.88
N THR A 34 7.30 23.59 -12.74
CA THR A 34 6.15 24.51 -12.76
C THR A 34 4.85 23.89 -12.22
N GLY A 35 4.91 22.65 -11.74
CA GLY A 35 3.78 21.91 -11.17
C GLY A 35 3.40 20.65 -11.94
N CYS A 36 2.54 19.84 -11.32
CA CYS A 36 2.24 18.45 -11.73
C CYS A 36 0.77 18.24 -12.13
N ASN A 37 0.18 19.21 -12.83
CA ASN A 37 -1.24 19.21 -13.21
C ASN A 37 -1.54 18.48 -14.53
N SER A 38 -0.53 18.10 -15.31
CA SER A 38 -0.69 17.49 -16.63
C SER A 38 0.14 16.21 -16.79
N LEU A 39 -0.11 15.45 -17.86
CA LEU A 39 0.64 14.25 -18.22
C LEU A 39 2.11 14.52 -18.62
N LYS A 40 2.55 15.79 -18.59
CA LYS A 40 3.98 16.13 -18.66
C LYS A 40 4.74 15.71 -17.39
N CYS A 41 4.04 15.57 -16.27
CA CYS A 41 4.59 14.98 -15.07
C CYS A 41 4.74 13.46 -15.25
N GLY A 42 5.97 12.97 -15.11
CA GLY A 42 6.29 11.52 -15.21
C GLY A 42 5.48 10.68 -14.22
N CYS A 43 5.38 11.11 -12.95
CA CYS A 43 4.57 10.41 -11.95
C CYS A 43 3.12 10.27 -12.41
N ARG A 44 2.48 11.40 -12.77
CA ARG A 44 1.07 11.41 -13.22
C ARG A 44 0.87 10.59 -14.49
N LYS A 45 1.81 10.66 -15.44
CA LYS A 45 1.80 9.86 -16.68
C LYS A 45 1.77 8.36 -16.39
N HIS A 46 2.45 7.92 -15.33
CA HIS A 46 2.48 6.53 -14.87
C HIS A 46 1.42 6.23 -13.80
N GLY A 47 0.47 7.12 -13.56
CA GLY A 47 -0.59 6.92 -12.56
C GLY A 47 -0.15 7.06 -11.10
N LEU A 48 1.06 7.58 -10.86
CA LEU A 48 1.63 7.75 -9.53
C LEU A 48 1.39 9.17 -8.99
N LYS A 49 1.24 9.28 -7.67
CA LYS A 49 1.34 10.55 -6.95
C LYS A 49 2.80 10.96 -6.82
N CYS A 50 3.04 12.26 -6.88
CA CYS A 50 4.35 12.81 -6.58
C CYS A 50 4.62 12.62 -5.08
N THR A 51 5.79 12.07 -4.78
CA THR A 51 6.27 11.89 -3.42
C THR A 51 7.47 12.81 -3.18
N ASN A 52 8.02 12.73 -1.97
CA ASN A 52 9.20 13.50 -1.57
C ASN A 52 10.47 13.15 -2.36
N LEU A 53 10.46 12.05 -3.14
CA LEU A 53 11.58 11.69 -4.02
C LEU A 53 11.62 12.54 -5.30
N CYS A 54 10.54 13.25 -5.64
CA CYS A 54 10.50 14.14 -6.79
C CYS A 54 11.20 15.45 -6.45
N SER A 55 12.20 15.84 -7.25
CA SER A 55 13.17 16.89 -6.93
C SER A 55 12.55 18.22 -6.49
N ASN A 56 11.46 18.66 -7.12
CA ASN A 56 10.82 19.95 -6.83
C ASN A 56 9.38 19.84 -6.32
N CYS A 57 8.92 18.64 -5.99
CA CYS A 57 7.54 18.43 -5.52
C CYS A 57 7.44 18.38 -4.00
N HIS A 58 8.53 18.02 -3.32
CA HIS A 58 8.55 17.97 -1.87
C HIS A 58 8.32 19.37 -1.26
N GLY A 59 7.29 19.51 -0.43
CA GLY A 59 6.97 20.78 0.25
C GLY A 59 6.58 21.94 -0.67
N SER A 60 6.44 21.68 -1.98
CA SER A 60 6.11 22.70 -2.97
C SER A 60 4.60 22.84 -3.08
N GLU A 61 4.10 24.04 -2.80
CA GLU A 61 2.70 24.40 -3.05
C GLU A 61 2.31 24.31 -4.54
N ASN A 62 3.30 24.31 -5.44
CA ASN A 62 3.09 24.21 -6.88
C ASN A 62 2.81 22.77 -7.35
N CYS A 63 3.10 21.75 -6.53
CA CYS A 63 2.85 20.36 -6.90
C CYS A 63 1.39 19.96 -6.64
N SER A 64 0.58 20.00 -7.69
CA SER A 64 -0.82 19.56 -7.64
C SER A 64 -1.04 18.04 -7.67
N ASN A 65 0.02 17.23 -7.61
CA ASN A 65 -0.07 15.77 -7.69
C ASN A 65 0.44 15.05 -6.42
N ILE A 66 0.49 15.75 -5.28
CA ILE A 66 0.82 15.12 -4.00
C ILE A 66 -0.38 14.36 -3.42
N GLU A 67 -0.12 13.36 -2.59
CA GLU A 67 -1.13 12.68 -1.80
C GLU A 67 -1.63 13.63 -0.68
N LYS A 68 -2.94 13.65 -0.46
CA LYS A 68 -3.53 14.39 0.65
C LYS A 68 -3.77 13.37 1.74
N GLU A 69 -3.04 13.47 2.85
CA GLU A 69 -3.30 12.62 4.00
C GLU A 69 -4.67 12.99 4.57
N THR A 70 -5.66 12.12 4.36
CA THR A 70 -6.93 12.14 5.08
C THR A 70 -6.73 11.26 6.30
N TYR A 71 -6.28 11.86 7.39
CA TYR A 71 -6.37 11.22 8.70
C TYR A 71 -7.84 11.22 9.08
N GLU A 72 -8.48 10.06 9.06
CA GLU A 72 -9.74 9.89 9.79
C GLU A 72 -9.37 9.87 11.26
N GLU A 73 -9.90 10.82 12.05
CA GLU A 73 -9.78 10.78 13.50
C GLU A 73 -10.55 9.56 14.01
N VAL A 74 -9.85 8.45 14.22
CA VAL A 74 -10.39 7.31 14.95
C VAL A 74 -10.58 7.75 16.40
N ASN A 75 -11.82 8.08 16.76
CA ASN A 75 -12.18 8.41 18.12
C ASN A 75 -12.15 7.13 18.97
N ASP A 76 -11.02 6.88 19.63
CA ASP A 76 -10.70 5.70 20.45
C ASP A 76 -11.47 5.70 21.81
N SER A 77 -12.70 6.22 21.80
CA SER A 77 -13.58 6.26 22.97
C SER A 77 -14.42 4.99 23.06
N GLU A 78 -13.76 3.88 23.34
CA GLU A 78 -14.43 2.69 23.87
C GLU A 78 -14.24 2.65 25.38
N ASP A 79 -15.18 3.29 26.08
CA ASP A 79 -15.32 3.19 27.53
C ASP A 79 -15.56 1.73 27.91
N ILE A 80 -14.50 1.05 28.36
CA ILE A 80 -14.57 -0.22 29.07
C ILE A 80 -15.39 0.00 30.35
N VAL A 81 -16.66 -0.40 30.30
CA VAL A 81 -17.51 -0.51 31.49
C VAL A 81 -16.95 -1.60 32.39
N ASP A 82 -16.35 -1.20 33.51
CA ASP A 82 -15.90 -2.09 34.58
C ASP A 82 -17.15 -2.58 35.34
N GLU A 83 -17.80 -3.62 34.83
CA GLU A 83 -18.88 -4.33 35.52
C GLU A 83 -18.27 -5.19 36.65
N GLU A 84 -18.25 -4.63 37.86
CA GLU A 84 -17.95 -5.35 39.11
C GLU A 84 -18.92 -6.53 39.32
N PRO A 85 -18.45 -7.75 39.69
CA PRO A 85 -19.30 -8.92 39.80
C PRO A 85 -20.11 -8.89 41.11
N THR A 86 -21.36 -8.43 41.06
CA THR A 86 -22.29 -8.64 42.18
C THR A 86 -22.81 -10.09 42.16
N GLN A 87 -22.11 -10.95 42.90
CA GLN A 87 -22.58 -12.28 43.24
C GLN A 87 -23.76 -12.16 44.22
N SER A 88 -24.99 -12.27 43.71
CA SER A 88 -26.17 -12.51 44.53
C SER A 88 -27.00 -13.62 43.89
N GLY A 89 -26.91 -14.82 44.48
CA GLY A 89 -27.50 -16.04 43.95
C GLY A 89 -28.99 -16.15 44.18
N SER A 90 -29.68 -16.79 43.24
CA SER A 90 -30.75 -17.77 43.49
C SER A 90 -30.92 -18.65 42.25
N ASN A 91 -30.77 -19.96 42.43
CA ASN A 91 -30.95 -21.00 41.42
C ASN A 91 -32.44 -21.16 41.05
N VAL A 92 -32.80 -21.12 39.76
CA VAL A 92 -34.01 -21.77 39.22
C VAL A 92 -33.79 -22.18 37.74
N GLY A 93 -33.76 -23.51 37.51
CA GLY A 93 -34.46 -24.26 36.45
C GLY A 93 -34.25 -23.94 34.95
N GLU A 94 -33.55 -24.86 34.28
CA GLU A 94 -33.80 -25.53 32.98
C GLU A 94 -34.86 -24.95 32.00
N GLU A 95 -34.47 -24.63 30.75
CA GLU A 95 -34.73 -25.44 29.53
C GLU A 95 -34.53 -24.64 28.22
N GLU A 96 -33.79 -25.27 27.30
CA GLU A 96 -33.85 -25.27 25.81
C GLU A 96 -33.95 -23.97 24.98
N GLY A 97 -33.09 -23.86 23.97
CA GLY A 97 -33.20 -22.84 22.94
C GLY A 97 -32.08 -22.84 21.90
N ASP A 98 -32.05 -23.88 21.08
CA ASP A 98 -31.28 -24.04 19.84
C ASP A 98 -31.44 -22.82 18.89
N ASN A 99 -30.32 -22.21 18.49
CA ASN A 99 -30.20 -21.54 17.20
C ASN A 99 -28.76 -21.57 16.70
N HIS A 100 -28.41 -22.72 16.13
CA HIS A 100 -27.45 -22.86 15.06
C HIS A 100 -27.87 -22.01 13.85
N GLU A 101 -27.06 -21.04 13.43
CA GLU A 101 -26.87 -20.73 12.00
C GLU A 101 -25.41 -20.28 11.77
N ASP A 102 -24.54 -21.26 11.53
CA ASP A 102 -23.36 -21.07 10.70
C ASP A 102 -23.87 -20.74 9.28
N PHE A 103 -23.55 -19.55 8.77
CA PHE A 103 -23.68 -19.22 7.35
C PHE A 103 -22.33 -18.70 6.85
N GLU A 104 -21.39 -19.63 6.69
CA GLU A 104 -20.39 -19.53 5.62
C GLU A 104 -21.08 -19.93 4.31
N ASP A 105 -21.32 -18.95 3.44
CA ASP A 105 -21.61 -19.14 2.02
C ASP A 105 -21.47 -17.74 1.38
N LEU A 106 -20.71 -17.45 0.34
CA LEU A 106 -20.08 -18.30 -0.65
C LEU A 106 -19.06 -17.41 -1.36
N LEU A 107 -17.80 -17.84 -1.36
CA LEU A 107 -16.84 -17.44 -2.37
C LEU A 107 -17.29 -18.05 -3.71
N GLU A 108 -17.98 -17.29 -4.55
CA GLU A 108 -18.12 -17.68 -5.95
C GLU A 108 -18.39 -16.49 -6.85
N SER A 109 -17.33 -16.00 -7.50
CA SER A 109 -17.33 -15.55 -8.90
C SER A 109 -15.88 -15.31 -9.33
N GLU A 110 -15.11 -16.39 -9.41
CA GLU A 110 -14.04 -16.46 -10.42
C GLU A 110 -14.64 -16.91 -11.76
N MET A 111 -13.98 -16.54 -12.86
CA MET A 111 -14.36 -16.61 -14.29
C MET A 111 -15.04 -15.33 -14.79
N PHE A 112 -14.65 -14.67 -15.88
CA PHE A 112 -13.92 -15.03 -17.11
C PHE A 112 -13.47 -13.67 -17.72
N ASP A 113 -12.37 -13.49 -18.46
CA ASP A 113 -12.14 -13.98 -19.81
C ASP A 113 -10.66 -13.81 -20.18
N GLU A 114 -10.04 -14.89 -20.67
CA GLU A 114 -8.86 -14.82 -21.51
C GLU A 114 -9.25 -14.31 -22.90
N SER A 115 -8.54 -13.32 -23.43
CA SER A 115 -8.41 -13.17 -24.88
C SER A 115 -6.98 -12.84 -25.25
N ASN A 116 -6.39 -13.83 -25.91
CA ASN A 116 -5.06 -13.98 -26.45
C ASN A 116 -4.57 -12.86 -27.39
N ASP A 117 -3.23 -12.76 -27.46
CA ASP A 117 -2.39 -11.93 -28.33
C ASP A 117 -2.74 -11.98 -29.83
N GLU A 118 -2.64 -10.85 -30.54
CA GLU A 118 -2.13 -10.80 -31.92
C GLU A 118 -1.57 -9.40 -32.28
N GLU A 119 -0.23 -9.37 -32.39
CA GLU A 119 0.62 -8.70 -33.38
C GLU A 119 0.58 -7.17 -33.67
N MET A 120 1.78 -6.59 -33.58
CA MET A 120 2.20 -5.22 -33.88
C MET A 120 2.56 -5.05 -35.38
N PRO A 121 2.03 -4.06 -36.13
CA PRO A 121 2.62 -3.69 -37.41
C PRO A 121 3.54 -2.46 -37.29
N SER A 122 4.84 -2.77 -37.33
CA SER A 122 5.92 -2.17 -38.12
C SER A 122 5.96 -0.65 -38.40
N LYS A 123 7.08 -0.09 -37.94
CA LYS A 123 7.76 1.15 -38.36
C LYS A 123 7.64 1.46 -39.86
N ARG A 124 7.26 2.69 -40.21
CA ARG A 124 7.59 3.31 -41.50
C ARG A 124 8.66 4.39 -41.30
N GLN A 125 9.81 4.20 -41.94
CA GLN A 125 10.85 5.21 -42.13
C GLN A 125 10.62 5.98 -43.44
N LYS A 126 11.01 7.27 -43.41
CA LYS A 126 11.40 8.21 -44.48
C LYS A 126 10.41 8.55 -45.60
N LEU A 127 10.10 9.84 -45.68
CA LEU A 127 10.26 10.59 -46.93
C LEU A 127 10.90 11.95 -46.63
N MET A 128 12.01 12.22 -47.30
CA MET A 128 12.65 13.53 -47.39
C MET A 128 12.19 14.11 -48.72
N ASP A 129 11.63 15.31 -48.74
CA ASP A 129 11.42 16.07 -49.98
C ASP A 129 11.67 17.56 -49.72
N LYS A 130 12.83 17.95 -50.24
CA LYS A 130 13.36 19.23 -50.74
C LYS A 130 12.80 20.57 -50.25
#